data_AF-A0A955S0F0-F1
#
_entry.id   AF-A0A955S0F0-F1
#
_cell.length_a   1.000
_cell.length_b   1.000
_cell.length_c   1.000
_cell.angle_alpha   90.00
_cell.angle_beta   90.00
_cell.angle_gamma   90.00
#
_symmetry.space_group_name_H-M   'P 1'
#
loop_
_entity.id
_entity.type
_entity.pdbx_description
1 polymer ?
#
loop_
_entity_poly.entity_id
_entity_poly.type
_entity_poly.pdbx_seq_one_letter_code
_entity_poly.pdbx_strand_id
1 'polypeptide(L)'
;MPIRPYSKKTWTTFIALSLMAMAFWFYYKYPTLAFVDLSVDRQTAQNIADQYLISTGVDVEEYTSAIVFSRDQSTNRYLQKTVGFRGLEKFINEHDFDLFQWIIRYYKEGKKEEFRVSISSSDGNIIAFKHVLEEEIKKTDLGEEASKEIVMNFLKERYDFNPTEYTLRRNVSNTLDNRTEYHFGWQKNSVQIPWT
;
A
#
# COMPACT_ATOMS: atom_id res chain seq x y z
N MET A 1 58.36 -21.61 9.99
CA MET A 1 58.35 -20.21 10.48
C MET A 1 57.54 -20.21 11.78
N PRO A 2 58.09 -19.87 12.96
CA PRO A 2 57.33 -19.94 14.20
C PRO A 2 56.36 -18.76 14.30
N ILE A 3 55.09 -19.05 14.60
CA ILE A 3 54.03 -18.05 14.82
C ILE A 3 54.32 -17.36 16.16
N ARG A 4 54.69 -16.08 16.13
CA ARG A 4 54.89 -15.29 17.36
C ARG A 4 53.53 -15.06 18.02
N PRO A 5 53.32 -15.43 19.30
CA PRO A 5 52.07 -15.18 19.99
C PRO A 5 51.86 -13.68 20.15
N TYR A 6 50.65 -13.21 19.83
CA TYR A 6 50.27 -11.82 19.97
C TYR A 6 50.36 -11.36 21.44
N SER A 7 50.85 -10.13 21.65
CA SER A 7 50.95 -9.52 22.97
C SER A 7 49.57 -9.29 23.59
N LYS A 8 49.48 -9.30 24.92
CA LYS A 8 48.25 -8.91 25.65
C LYS A 8 47.74 -7.54 25.19
N LYS A 9 48.65 -6.62 24.84
CA LYS A 9 48.30 -5.28 24.32
C LYS A 9 47.58 -5.32 22.96
N THR A 10 48.02 -6.19 22.06
CA THR A 10 47.38 -6.38 20.73
C THR A 10 46.00 -7.01 20.85
N TRP A 11 45.80 -7.91 21.81
CA TRP A 11 44.47 -8.46 22.09
C TRP A 11 43.53 -7.42 22.68
N THR A 12 44.01 -6.59 23.62
CA THR A 12 43.18 -5.53 24.21
C THR A 12 42.77 -4.47 23.18
N THR A 13 43.67 -4.07 22.28
CA THR A 13 43.32 -3.10 21.21
C THR A 13 42.32 -3.69 20.23
N PHE A 14 42.47 -4.97 19.86
CA PHE A 14 41.54 -5.63 18.95
C PHE A 14 40.13 -5.76 19.56
N ILE A 15 40.04 -6.13 20.84
CA ILE A 15 38.77 -6.19 21.57
C ILE A 15 38.14 -4.80 21.65
N ALA A 16 38.91 -3.75 21.99
CA ALA A 16 38.39 -2.39 22.07
C ALA A 16 37.87 -1.89 20.72
N LEU A 17 38.59 -2.12 19.62
CA LEU A 17 38.14 -1.77 18.26
C LEU A 17 36.89 -2.57 17.85
N SER A 18 36.82 -3.85 18.22
CA SER A 18 35.66 -4.70 17.94
C SER A 18 34.41 -4.23 18.69
N LEU A 19 34.56 -3.88 19.97
CA LEU A 19 33.48 -3.31 20.79
C LEU A 19 33.03 -1.95 20.24
N MET A 20 33.98 -1.11 19.81
CA MET A 20 33.67 0.18 19.19
C MET A 20 32.93 0.02 17.86
N ALA A 21 33.37 -0.90 16.99
CA ALA A 21 32.68 -1.21 15.74
C ALA A 21 31.28 -1.79 15.98
N MET A 22 31.13 -2.65 16.99
CA MET A 22 29.83 -3.18 17.40
C MET A 22 28.91 -2.09 17.93
N ALA A 23 29.41 -1.19 18.79
CA ALA A 23 28.65 -0.04 19.29
C ALA A 23 28.24 0.90 18.14
N PHE A 24 29.14 1.16 17.19
CA PHE A 24 28.83 1.92 15.97
C PHE A 24 27.75 1.21 15.15
N TRP A 25 27.84 -0.10 14.96
CA TRP A 25 26.83 -0.88 14.26
C TRP A 25 25.46 -0.76 14.94
N PHE A 26 25.38 -0.87 16.27
CA PHE A 26 24.13 -0.70 17.02
C PHE A 26 23.58 0.74 16.97
N TYR A 27 24.45 1.73 17.08
CA TYR A 27 24.07 3.16 17.06
C TYR A 27 23.59 3.62 15.68
N TYR A 28 24.24 3.14 14.62
CA TYR A 28 23.91 3.46 13.23
C TYR A 28 23.06 2.37 12.56
N LYS A 29 22.42 1.46 13.31
CA LYS A 29 21.45 0.56 12.71
C LYS A 29 20.39 1.40 12.03
N TYR A 30 20.14 1.11 10.76
CA TYR A 30 19.04 1.70 10.04
C TYR A 30 17.76 1.44 10.85
N PRO A 31 16.96 2.48 11.13
CA PRO A 31 15.72 2.31 11.86
C PRO A 31 14.84 1.29 11.13
N THR A 32 14.40 0.26 11.86
CA THR A 32 13.55 -0.79 11.33
C THR A 32 12.09 -0.37 11.50
N LEU A 33 11.23 -0.73 10.54
CA LEU A 33 9.77 -0.52 10.59
C LEU A 33 9.09 -1.47 11.61
N ALA A 34 9.70 -1.66 12.78
CA ALA A 34 9.24 -2.56 13.83
C ALA A 34 7.99 -2.05 14.55
N PHE A 35 7.61 -0.79 14.34
CA PHE A 35 6.36 -0.19 14.84
C PHE A 35 5.14 -0.56 13.99
N VAL A 36 5.35 -1.13 12.79
CA VAL A 36 4.25 -1.46 11.89
C VAL A 36 3.58 -2.75 12.36
N ASP A 37 2.26 -2.66 12.53
CA ASP A 37 1.42 -3.79 12.84
C ASP A 37 1.16 -4.63 11.58
N LEU A 38 1.50 -5.92 11.67
CA LEU A 38 1.32 -6.94 10.63
C LEU A 38 0.43 -8.08 11.15
N SER A 39 -0.57 -7.74 11.97
CA SER A 39 -1.47 -8.71 12.62
C SER A 39 -2.32 -9.53 11.64
N VAL A 40 -2.61 -9.00 10.45
CA VAL A 40 -3.38 -9.73 9.43
C VAL A 40 -2.45 -10.68 8.69
N ASP A 41 -2.69 -11.97 8.82
CA ASP A 41 -1.99 -13.00 8.06
C ASP A 41 -2.58 -13.21 6.66
N ARG A 42 -1.88 -14.03 5.86
CA ARG A 42 -2.24 -14.34 4.47
C ARG A 42 -3.65 -14.92 4.33
N GLN A 43 -4.04 -15.83 5.24
CA GLN A 43 -5.32 -16.54 5.15
C GLN A 43 -6.47 -15.62 5.55
N THR A 44 -6.27 -14.82 6.58
CA THR A 44 -7.22 -13.81 7.04
C THR A 44 -7.45 -12.77 5.94
N ALA A 45 -6.39 -12.29 5.30
CA ALA A 45 -6.52 -11.39 4.15
C ALA A 45 -7.29 -12.04 2.99
N GLN A 46 -7.00 -13.30 2.65
CA GLN A 46 -7.76 -14.00 1.62
C GLN A 46 -9.26 -14.07 1.95
N ASN A 47 -9.59 -14.45 3.19
CA ASN A 47 -10.98 -14.57 3.62
C ASN A 47 -11.71 -13.21 3.56
N ILE A 48 -11.05 -12.12 3.95
CA ILE A 48 -11.63 -10.76 3.86
C ILE A 48 -11.90 -10.40 2.38
N ALA A 49 -10.96 -10.67 1.48
CA ALA A 49 -11.14 -10.40 0.06
C ALA A 49 -12.26 -11.24 -0.56
N ASP A 50 -12.36 -12.52 -0.20
CA ASP A 50 -13.41 -13.41 -0.66
C ASP A 50 -14.78 -12.88 -0.23
N GLN A 51 -14.94 -12.54 1.05
CA GLN A 51 -16.20 -11.99 1.57
C GLN A 51 -16.58 -10.66 0.90
N TYR A 52 -15.59 -9.80 0.62
CA TYR A 52 -15.83 -8.56 -0.09
C TYR A 52 -16.37 -8.83 -1.51
N LEU A 53 -15.71 -9.68 -2.28
CA LEU A 53 -16.12 -9.99 -3.64
C LEU A 53 -17.50 -10.66 -3.69
N ILE A 54 -17.77 -11.61 -2.79
CA ILE A 54 -19.09 -12.24 -2.64
C ILE A 54 -20.16 -11.18 -2.35
N SER A 55 -19.88 -10.22 -1.46
CA SER A 55 -20.81 -9.13 -1.14
C SER A 55 -21.11 -8.21 -2.33
N THR A 56 -20.25 -8.19 -3.34
CA THR A 56 -20.46 -7.47 -4.61
C THR A 56 -21.07 -8.33 -5.72
N GLY A 57 -21.43 -9.58 -5.43
CA GLY A 57 -22.05 -10.51 -6.38
C GLY A 57 -21.06 -11.27 -7.27
N VAL A 58 -19.77 -11.29 -6.91
CA VAL A 58 -18.75 -12.06 -7.64
C VAL A 58 -18.66 -13.47 -7.04
N ASP A 59 -18.79 -14.49 -7.88
CA ASP A 59 -18.48 -15.86 -7.51
C ASP A 59 -16.96 -16.09 -7.57
N VAL A 60 -16.33 -16.11 -6.40
CA VAL A 60 -14.88 -16.27 -6.27
C VAL A 60 -14.39 -17.67 -6.65
N GLU A 61 -15.26 -18.69 -6.64
CA GLU A 61 -14.89 -20.08 -6.99
C GLU A 61 -14.59 -20.24 -8.48
N GLU A 62 -15.12 -19.34 -9.32
CA GLU A 62 -14.80 -19.32 -10.75
C GLU A 62 -13.40 -18.79 -11.07
N TYR A 63 -12.68 -18.24 -10.08
CA TYR A 63 -11.39 -17.57 -10.30
C TYR A 63 -10.25 -18.31 -9.60
N THR A 64 -9.06 -18.24 -10.21
CA THR A 64 -7.81 -18.56 -9.52
C THR A 64 -7.33 -17.33 -8.76
N SER A 65 -6.86 -17.52 -7.52
CA SER A 65 -6.33 -16.43 -6.70
C SER A 65 -4.80 -16.48 -6.58
N ALA A 66 -4.18 -15.30 -6.59
CA ALA A 66 -2.78 -15.10 -6.26
C ALA A 66 -2.68 -14.04 -5.15
N ILE A 67 -1.94 -14.35 -4.09
CA ILE A 67 -1.87 -13.52 -2.89
C ILE A 67 -0.42 -13.14 -2.66
N VAL A 68 -0.15 -11.84 -2.56
CA VAL A 68 1.18 -11.30 -2.31
C VAL A 68 1.15 -10.28 -1.16
N PHE A 69 2.20 -10.32 -0.34
CA PHE A 69 2.46 -9.26 0.62
C PHE A 69 3.26 -8.15 -0.07
N SER A 70 2.81 -6.91 0.07
CA SER A 70 3.38 -5.75 -0.60
C SER A 70 3.65 -4.61 0.38
N ARG A 71 4.58 -3.74 -0.01
CA ARG A 71 4.92 -2.50 0.70
C ARG A 71 5.05 -1.39 -0.32
N ASP A 72 4.48 -0.21 -0.02
CA ASP A 72 4.67 0.96 -0.87
C ASP A 72 6.09 1.55 -0.68
N GLN A 73 7.02 1.02 -1.47
CA GLN A 73 8.42 1.42 -1.44
C GLN A 73 8.65 2.86 -1.90
N SER A 74 7.83 3.33 -2.84
CA SER A 74 7.90 4.71 -3.36
C SER A 74 7.56 5.71 -2.28
N THR A 75 6.40 5.52 -1.64
CA THR A 75 5.93 6.39 -0.57
C THR A 75 6.85 6.30 0.64
N ASN A 76 7.26 5.08 1.05
CA ASN A 76 8.24 4.91 2.13
C ASN A 76 9.50 5.76 1.90
N ARG A 77 10.11 5.64 0.70
CA ARG A 77 11.32 6.37 0.36
C ARG A 77 11.10 7.88 0.30
N TYR A 78 9.97 8.32 -0.25
CA TYR A 78 9.62 9.73 -0.29
C TYR A 78 9.49 10.30 1.12
N LEU A 79 8.70 9.67 1.98
CA LEU A 79 8.50 10.09 3.38
C LEU A 79 9.81 10.14 4.15
N GLN A 80 10.65 9.10 4.06
CA GLN A 80 11.95 9.10 4.73
C GLN A 80 12.87 10.22 4.23
N LYS A 81 12.84 10.53 2.92
CA LYS A 81 13.63 11.62 2.35
C LYS A 81 13.13 12.99 2.83
N THR A 82 11.82 13.17 2.90
CA THR A 82 11.21 14.48 3.14
C THR A 82 11.08 14.82 4.62
N VAL A 83 10.64 13.86 5.45
CA VAL A 83 10.34 14.07 6.87
C VAL A 83 11.21 13.22 7.81
N GLY A 84 12.15 12.45 7.27
CA GLY A 84 13.00 11.53 8.05
C GLY A 84 12.21 10.33 8.59
N PHE A 85 12.92 9.39 9.22
CA PHE A 85 12.30 8.17 9.73
C PHE A 85 11.29 8.43 10.87
N ARG A 86 11.61 9.34 11.81
CA ARG A 86 10.68 9.71 12.89
C ARG A 86 9.43 10.41 12.36
N GLY A 87 9.58 11.21 11.29
CA GLY A 87 8.44 11.84 10.62
C GLY A 87 7.57 10.82 9.88
N LEU A 88 8.17 9.81 9.26
CA LEU A 88 7.45 8.67 8.67
C LEU A 88 6.61 7.93 9.73
N GLU A 89 7.23 7.56 10.85
CA GLU A 89 6.53 6.87 11.95
C GLU A 89 5.36 7.70 12.47
N LYS A 90 5.60 9.00 12.73
CA LYS A 90 4.55 9.93 13.14
C LYS A 90 3.43 10.02 12.10
N PHE A 91 3.77 10.15 10.82
CA PHE A 91 2.80 10.26 9.72
C PHE A 91 1.91 9.02 9.62
N ILE A 92 2.49 7.82 9.71
CA ILE A 92 1.73 6.57 9.67
C ILE A 92 0.74 6.51 10.84
N ASN A 93 1.20 6.81 12.05
CA ASN A 93 0.35 6.74 13.25
C ASN A 93 -0.74 7.82 13.27
N GLU A 94 -0.46 9.04 12.80
CA GLU A 94 -1.43 10.15 12.83
C GLU A 94 -2.50 10.05 11.75
N HIS A 95 -2.20 9.42 10.62
CA HIS A 95 -3.09 9.37 9.46
C HIS A 95 -3.60 7.98 9.12
N ASP A 96 -3.27 6.98 9.94
CA ASP A 96 -3.66 5.59 9.73
C ASP A 96 -3.28 5.11 8.33
N PHE A 97 -2.01 5.36 7.95
CA PHE A 97 -1.55 5.13 6.59
C PHE A 97 -0.97 3.73 6.40
N ASP A 98 -1.62 2.94 5.54
CA ASP A 98 -1.19 1.58 5.19
C ASP A 98 0.07 1.54 4.32
N LEU A 99 1.23 1.46 4.97
CA LEU A 99 2.49 1.26 4.25
C LEU A 99 2.66 -0.17 3.72
N PHE A 100 2.01 -1.13 4.39
CA PHE A 100 2.06 -2.56 4.09
C PHE A 100 0.66 -3.10 3.87
N GLN A 101 0.54 -4.01 2.92
CA GLN A 101 -0.76 -4.51 2.51
C GLN A 101 -0.65 -5.92 1.91
N TRP A 102 -1.72 -6.68 2.05
CA TRP A 102 -1.96 -7.87 1.23
C TRP A 102 -2.65 -7.46 -0.06
N ILE A 103 -2.19 -7.99 -1.19
CA ILE A 103 -2.87 -7.83 -2.48
C ILE A 103 -3.31 -9.21 -2.93
N ILE A 104 -4.61 -9.36 -3.11
CA ILE A 104 -5.23 -10.58 -3.61
C ILE A 104 -5.73 -10.29 -5.02
N ARG A 105 -5.24 -11.05 -5.99
CA ARG A 105 -5.63 -10.99 -7.39
C ARG A 105 -6.45 -12.23 -7.75
N TYR A 106 -7.62 -12.03 -8.33
CA TYR A 106 -8.51 -13.07 -8.84
C TYR A 106 -8.53 -12.98 -10.37
N TYR A 107 -8.23 -14.08 -11.05
CA TYR A 107 -8.11 -14.12 -12.51
C TYR A 107 -8.57 -15.45 -13.09
N LYS A 108 -8.93 -15.44 -14.38
CA LYS A 108 -9.14 -16.63 -15.20
C LYS A 108 -8.05 -16.68 -16.27
N GLU A 109 -7.48 -17.85 -16.53
CA GLU A 109 -6.45 -17.98 -17.56
C GLU A 109 -6.97 -17.58 -18.93
N GLY A 110 -6.19 -16.78 -19.66
CA GLY A 110 -6.57 -16.29 -20.99
C GLY A 110 -7.65 -15.20 -21.00
N LYS A 111 -8.08 -14.68 -19.84
CA LYS A 111 -9.01 -13.54 -19.71
C LYS A 111 -8.27 -12.30 -19.23
N LYS A 112 -8.64 -11.12 -19.75
CA LYS A 112 -8.14 -9.83 -19.23
C LYS A 112 -8.91 -9.40 -18.00
N GLU A 113 -10.15 -9.85 -17.85
CA GLU A 113 -10.94 -9.54 -16.66
C GLU A 113 -10.29 -10.12 -15.39
N GLU A 114 -10.12 -9.26 -14.39
CA GLU A 114 -9.54 -9.62 -13.10
C GLU A 114 -10.03 -8.68 -12.00
N PHE A 115 -9.99 -9.19 -10.76
CA PHE A 115 -10.24 -8.40 -9.56
C PHE A 115 -8.97 -8.31 -8.73
N ARG A 116 -8.72 -7.15 -8.14
CA ARG A 116 -7.66 -6.95 -7.15
C ARG A 116 -8.24 -6.29 -5.92
N VAL A 117 -8.04 -6.91 -4.77
CA VAL A 117 -8.40 -6.37 -3.46
C VAL A 117 -7.11 -6.16 -2.69
N SER A 118 -6.89 -4.93 -2.22
CA SER A 118 -5.80 -4.61 -1.30
C SER A 118 -6.36 -4.49 0.11
N ILE A 119 -5.71 -5.15 1.05
CA ILE A 119 -6.12 -5.23 2.45
C ILE A 119 -4.99 -4.73 3.33
N SER A 120 -5.32 -3.88 4.29
CA SER A 120 -4.40 -3.44 5.34
C SER A 120 -3.80 -4.65 6.06
N SER A 121 -2.48 -4.64 6.26
CA SER A 121 -1.84 -5.70 7.04
C SER A 121 -2.01 -5.54 8.55
N SER A 122 -2.48 -4.38 9.04
CA SER A 122 -2.68 -4.11 10.46
C SER A 122 -4.08 -4.48 10.92
N ASP A 123 -5.12 -3.95 10.28
CA ASP A 123 -6.50 -4.04 10.78
C ASP A 123 -7.47 -4.83 9.87
N GLY A 124 -7.03 -5.17 8.66
CA GLY A 124 -7.83 -5.94 7.71
C GLY A 124 -8.82 -5.10 6.90
N ASN A 125 -8.76 -3.78 6.98
CA ASN A 125 -9.57 -2.89 6.17
C ASN A 125 -9.24 -3.03 4.67
N ILE A 126 -10.26 -2.82 3.84
CA ILE A 126 -10.09 -2.82 2.39
C ILE A 126 -9.65 -1.43 1.96
N ILE A 127 -8.40 -1.33 1.55
CA ILE A 127 -7.74 -0.05 1.27
C ILE A 127 -7.75 0.28 -0.23
N ALA A 128 -7.92 -0.72 -1.08
CA ALA A 128 -8.15 -0.54 -2.51
C ALA A 128 -8.91 -1.70 -3.12
N PHE A 129 -9.72 -1.38 -4.14
CA PHE A 129 -10.37 -2.34 -5.01
C PHE A 129 -10.16 -1.93 -6.46
N LYS A 130 -9.90 -2.91 -7.32
CA LYS A 130 -9.82 -2.72 -8.76
C LYS A 130 -10.49 -3.88 -9.48
N HIS A 131 -11.45 -3.57 -10.34
CA HIS A 131 -12.00 -4.49 -11.33
C HIS A 131 -11.49 -4.07 -12.71
N VAL A 132 -10.68 -4.94 -13.32
CA VAL A 132 -10.23 -4.77 -14.70
C VAL A 132 -11.26 -5.44 -15.59
N LEU A 133 -11.73 -4.71 -16.60
CA LEU A 133 -12.71 -5.18 -17.57
C LEU A 133 -12.02 -5.62 -18.86
N GLU A 134 -12.61 -6.57 -19.57
CA GLU A 134 -12.24 -6.87 -20.97
C GLU A 134 -12.34 -5.59 -21.83
N GLU A 135 -11.42 -5.41 -22.78
CA GLU A 135 -11.33 -4.19 -23.61
C GLU A 135 -12.55 -4.01 -24.52
N GLU A 136 -13.12 -5.11 -24.99
CA GLU A 136 -14.25 -5.11 -25.94
C GLU A 136 -15.59 -4.83 -25.26
N ILE A 137 -15.64 -4.73 -23.92
CA ILE A 137 -16.88 -4.43 -23.21
C ILE A 137 -17.39 -3.04 -23.60
N LYS A 138 -18.56 -3.05 -24.25
CA LYS A 138 -19.32 -1.85 -24.57
C LYS A 138 -20.08 -1.38 -23.33
N LYS A 139 -19.88 -0.11 -22.97
CA LYS A 139 -20.69 0.56 -21.95
C LYS A 139 -21.27 1.85 -22.51
N THR A 140 -22.48 2.17 -22.08
CA THR A 140 -23.09 3.47 -22.34
C THR A 140 -22.24 4.53 -21.67
N ASP A 141 -21.85 5.55 -22.43
CA ASP A 141 -21.21 6.74 -21.88
C ASP A 141 -22.25 7.57 -21.13
N LEU A 142 -22.06 7.74 -19.82
CA LEU A 142 -22.95 8.52 -18.97
C LEU A 142 -22.57 10.01 -18.93
N GLY A 143 -21.42 10.38 -19.49
CA GLY A 143 -20.83 11.70 -19.31
C GLY A 143 -20.12 11.85 -17.97
N GLU A 144 -19.31 12.90 -17.87
CA GLU A 144 -18.45 13.16 -16.70
C GLU A 144 -19.26 13.45 -15.45
N GLU A 145 -20.26 14.33 -15.53
CA GLU A 145 -21.04 14.79 -14.38
C GLU A 145 -21.82 13.65 -13.73
N ALA A 146 -22.54 12.86 -14.54
CA ALA A 146 -23.30 11.71 -14.03
C ALA A 146 -22.36 10.62 -13.47
N SER A 147 -21.22 10.37 -14.12
CA SER A 147 -20.21 9.42 -13.62
C SER A 147 -19.64 9.88 -12.27
N LYS A 148 -19.38 11.19 -12.11
CA LYS A 148 -18.90 11.76 -10.86
C LYS A 148 -19.95 11.64 -9.76
N GLU A 149 -21.22 11.89 -10.04
CA GLU A 149 -22.31 11.74 -9.07
C GLU A 149 -22.40 10.30 -8.54
N ILE A 150 -22.31 9.31 -9.42
CA ILE A 150 -22.28 7.88 -9.05
C ILE A 150 -21.11 7.58 -8.10
N VAL A 151 -19.90 8.05 -8.44
CA VAL A 151 -18.71 7.86 -7.59
C VAL A 151 -18.89 8.53 -6.23
N MET A 152 -19.42 9.75 -6.20
CA MET A 152 -19.65 10.49 -4.95
C MET A 152 -20.67 9.79 -4.04
N ASN A 153 -21.74 9.24 -4.60
CA ASN A 153 -22.74 8.50 -3.84
C ASN A 153 -22.15 7.19 -3.30
N PHE A 154 -21.43 6.44 -4.14
CA PHE A 154 -20.71 5.24 -3.70
C PHE A 154 -19.75 5.53 -2.53
N LEU A 155 -18.95 6.59 -2.64
CA LEU A 155 -18.00 6.95 -1.59
C LEU A 155 -18.71 7.35 -0.27
N LYS A 156 -19.80 8.11 -0.35
CA LYS A 156 -20.59 8.49 0.83
C LYS A 156 -21.25 7.29 1.50
N GLU A 157 -21.92 6.45 0.71
CA GLU A 157 -22.68 5.31 1.22
C GLU A 157 -21.78 4.21 1.78
N ARG A 158 -20.62 3.97 1.15
CA ARG A 158 -19.76 2.85 1.51
C ARG A 158 -18.64 3.20 2.49
N TYR A 159 -18.17 4.45 2.48
CA TYR A 159 -16.95 4.86 3.20
C TYR A 159 -17.13 6.16 4.02
N ASP A 160 -18.36 6.61 4.26
CA ASP A 160 -18.66 7.85 5.01
C ASP A 160 -17.88 9.06 4.48
N PHE A 161 -17.69 9.11 3.16
CA PHE A 161 -16.87 10.14 2.53
C PHE A 161 -17.52 11.52 2.65
N ASN A 162 -16.90 12.42 3.43
CA ASN A 162 -17.28 13.82 3.52
C ASN A 162 -16.55 14.68 2.46
N PRO A 163 -17.22 15.18 1.41
CA PRO A 163 -16.56 15.91 0.33
C PRO A 163 -15.88 17.21 0.76
N THR A 164 -16.31 17.81 1.86
CA THR A 164 -15.77 19.10 2.35
C THR A 164 -14.35 18.96 2.92
N GLU A 165 -13.97 17.74 3.30
CA GLU A 165 -12.63 17.42 3.78
C GLU A 165 -11.61 17.18 2.66
N TYR A 166 -12.05 17.23 1.41
CA TYR A 166 -11.21 16.88 0.27
C TYR A 166 -11.27 17.92 -0.85
N THR A 167 -10.18 18.02 -1.62
CA THR A 167 -10.09 18.82 -2.84
C THR A 167 -9.93 17.88 -4.04
N LEU A 168 -10.77 18.05 -5.07
CA LEU A 168 -10.60 17.32 -6.33
C LEU A 168 -9.28 17.76 -7.00
N ARG A 169 -8.36 16.81 -7.21
CA ARG A 169 -7.03 17.05 -7.82
C ARG A 169 -6.87 16.36 -9.18
N ARG A 170 -7.61 15.29 -9.42
CA ARG A 170 -7.59 14.56 -10.69
C ARG A 170 -9.02 14.44 -11.21
N ASN A 171 -9.17 14.81 -12.47
CA ASN A 171 -10.38 14.61 -13.25
C ASN A 171 -9.93 14.42 -14.69
N VAL A 172 -9.87 13.17 -15.14
CA VAL A 172 -9.39 12.81 -16.47
C VAL A 172 -10.28 11.74 -17.06
N SER A 173 -10.47 11.79 -18.38
CA SER A 173 -11.16 10.76 -19.13
C SER A 173 -10.21 10.03 -20.06
N ASN A 174 -10.53 8.77 -20.36
CA ASN A 174 -9.85 7.95 -21.34
C ASN A 174 -10.89 7.32 -22.27
N THR A 175 -10.88 7.71 -23.54
CA THR A 175 -11.79 7.15 -24.54
C THR A 175 -11.13 5.95 -25.21
N LEU A 176 -11.76 4.80 -25.06
CA LEU A 176 -11.44 3.55 -25.73
C LEU A 176 -12.45 3.31 -26.86
N ASP A 177 -12.18 2.31 -27.71
CA ASP A 177 -13.02 2.00 -28.88
C ASP A 177 -14.51 1.79 -28.54
N ASN A 178 -14.80 1.19 -27.38
CA ASN A 178 -16.14 0.79 -26.99
C ASN A 178 -16.68 1.43 -25.69
N ARG A 179 -15.88 2.31 -25.04
CA ARG A 179 -16.29 2.98 -23.80
C ARG A 179 -15.43 4.20 -23.49
N THR A 180 -15.99 5.14 -22.73
CA THR A 180 -15.24 6.20 -22.06
C THR A 180 -15.09 5.84 -20.58
N GLU A 181 -13.88 5.93 -20.06
CA GLU A 181 -13.58 5.75 -18.63
C GLU A 181 -13.28 7.11 -18.00
N TYR A 182 -13.87 7.39 -16.84
CA TYR A 182 -13.63 8.62 -16.08
C TYR A 182 -12.89 8.30 -14.78
N HIS A 183 -11.84 9.07 -14.49
CA HIS A 183 -11.03 8.93 -13.29
C HIS A 183 -11.04 10.21 -12.48
N PHE A 184 -11.58 10.09 -11.27
CA PHE A 184 -11.61 11.16 -10.28
C PHE A 184 -10.67 10.85 -9.13
N GLY A 185 -9.94 11.85 -8.65
CA GLY A 185 -9.02 11.70 -7.53
C GLY A 185 -9.06 12.93 -6.63
N TRP A 186 -9.21 12.67 -5.33
CA TRP A 186 -9.32 13.67 -4.29
C TRP A 186 -8.11 13.64 -3.37
N GLN A 187 -7.70 14.80 -2.88
CA GLN A 187 -6.68 14.95 -1.86
C GLN A 187 -7.34 15.40 -0.56
N LYS A 188 -7.04 14.73 0.55
CA LYS A 188 -7.51 15.12 1.89
C LYS A 188 -6.87 16.45 2.29
N ASN A 189 -7.68 17.42 2.66
CA ASN A 189 -7.25 18.80 2.91
C ASN A 189 -6.32 18.92 4.13
N SER A 190 -6.53 18.07 5.14
CA SER A 190 -5.75 18.05 6.37
C SER A 190 -4.41 17.30 6.25
N VAL A 191 -4.14 16.66 5.12
CA VAL A 191 -2.94 15.85 4.90
C VAL A 191 -2.09 16.49 3.81
N GLN A 192 -0.92 17.00 4.21
CA GLN A 192 0.04 17.57 3.27
C GLN A 192 1.46 17.28 3.72
N ILE A 193 2.27 16.87 2.74
CA ILE A 193 3.71 16.80 2.90
C ILE A 193 4.32 17.79 1.92
N PRO A 194 5.16 18.73 2.39
CA PRO A 194 5.77 19.73 1.54
C PRO A 194 6.64 19.06 0.48
N TRP A 195 6.56 19.56 -0.75
CA TRP A 195 7.54 19.23 -1.78
C TRP A 195 8.80 20.05 -1.49
N THR A 196 9.88 19.37 -1.10
CA THR A 196 11.23 19.94 -0.96
C THR A 196 12.17 19.44 -2.04
#